data_AF-A0A6L6BDB5-F1
#
_entry.id   AF-A0A6L6BDB5-F1
#
_cell.length_a   1.000
_cell.length_b   1.000
_cell.length_c   1.000
_cell.angle_alpha   90.00
_cell.angle_beta   90.00
_cell.angle_gamma   90.00
#
_symmetry.space_group_name_H-M   'P 1'
#
loop_
_entity.id
_entity.type
_entity.pdbx_description
1 polymer ?
#
loop_
_entity_poly.entity_id
_entity_poly.type
_entity_poly.pdbx_seq_one_letter_code
_entity_poly.pdbx_strand_id
1 'polypeptide(L)'
;FSRGVLSDANSDGLFDTVASSSRTQAWNLDALGNWSTLTTNSTGQSRTHNAQNQVTGVGSTSLTYDANGSMTADESSRVFVYDAWNRLAAVRNSSNSPIVTYSIDALGRRIIEDRPNANTVDHLYYSTGWQVLEERRGGTSSGDIRRQYFWSIDYVDALTARVDYASGAVSATYHAQYDANWNITAIADATSGIVERYTYDPYGVVTVLYANWSVRGGSPYGWNYLHQGGRFDVDSNLYSFRHRDYSAPLGRWTSEDPLGFDAGDTNFYRYVGNSPGNWVDSNGLYVEWFSGIGDYFGDFMSNPWVLRGFGALQAGFGVVEVGGGFATGWTPLGAILVLHGGDNVVAGSRTVIAGQTCQTLTEGTVSLGLQQVGVSEGNADLIAGIGNGIGSAAVEARAISALKGFGSSGGRFISDWGFDVITLNYKKGIYEVISSQPIIGKSRGVHRYNANQSLLKELESDPCLNKYISQILGVEDVASQMKSGKSGKPLNPKRTEWHHPIDDPRNLYLLRRSVHRDPGIQGIIHEGNKGGYANYFTQ
;
A
#
# COMPACT_ATOMS: atom_id res chain seq x y z
N PHE A 1 11.06 17.66 0.97
CA PHE A 1 12.25 17.24 0.21
C PHE A 1 11.86 17.09 -1.26
N SER A 2 12.27 18.02 -2.12
CA SER A 2 12.06 17.90 -3.58
C SER A 2 13.25 17.14 -4.18
N ARG A 3 12.96 16.07 -4.92
CA ARG A 3 13.93 15.11 -5.50
C ARG A 3 14.88 15.80 -6.48
N GLY A 4 16.18 15.49 -6.41
CA GLY A 4 17.15 15.94 -7.40
C GLY A 4 17.29 17.47 -7.44
N VAL A 5 17.71 18.06 -6.33
CA VAL A 5 18.23 19.43 -6.40
C VAL A 5 19.50 19.36 -7.23
N LEU A 6 19.46 19.89 -8.45
CA LEU A 6 20.67 20.09 -9.23
C LEU A 6 21.60 20.95 -8.37
N SER A 7 22.90 20.64 -8.38
CA SER A 7 23.87 21.42 -7.61
C SER A 7 23.67 22.90 -7.92
N ASP A 8 23.85 23.74 -6.91
CA ASP A 8 24.07 25.16 -7.14
C ASP A 8 25.58 25.35 -7.01
N ALA A 9 26.32 24.82 -8.00
CA ALA A 9 27.77 24.68 -7.92
C ALA A 9 28.49 26.03 -7.79
N ASN A 10 27.82 27.11 -8.17
CA ASN A 10 28.28 28.49 -8.04
C ASN A 10 27.62 29.24 -6.86
N SER A 11 26.72 28.61 -6.11
CA SER A 11 26.04 29.19 -4.93
C SER A 11 25.28 30.49 -5.26
N ASP A 12 24.74 30.60 -6.47
CA ASP A 12 24.02 31.77 -6.97
C ASP A 12 22.51 31.71 -6.72
N GLY A 13 22.03 30.65 -6.08
CA GLY A 13 20.62 30.38 -5.81
C GLY A 13 19.85 29.82 -7.00
N LEU A 14 20.51 29.54 -8.12
CA LEU A 14 19.98 28.85 -9.28
C LEU A 14 20.50 27.42 -9.32
N PHE A 15 19.60 26.49 -9.60
CA PHE A 15 19.95 25.10 -9.80
C PHE A 15 20.69 24.93 -11.14
N ASP A 16 21.83 24.24 -11.13
CA ASP A 16 22.61 23.91 -12.32
C ASP A 16 21.69 23.27 -13.37
N THR A 17 21.91 23.55 -14.65
CA THR A 17 21.12 22.92 -15.71
C THR A 17 21.89 21.76 -16.34
N VAL A 18 21.20 20.64 -16.60
CA VAL A 18 21.76 19.57 -17.42
C VAL A 18 21.70 20.03 -18.88
N ALA A 19 22.76 20.69 -19.36
CA ALA A 19 22.83 21.25 -20.71
C ALA A 19 22.80 20.17 -21.81
N SER A 20 23.29 18.96 -21.51
CA SER A 20 23.23 17.80 -22.39
C SER A 20 23.21 16.52 -21.57
N SER A 21 22.30 15.61 -21.89
CA SER A 21 22.25 14.29 -21.26
C SER A 21 23.40 13.41 -21.74
N SER A 22 24.13 12.80 -20.80
CA SER A 22 25.15 11.77 -21.10
C SER A 22 24.53 10.40 -21.44
N ARG A 23 23.28 10.18 -21.01
CA ARG A 23 22.47 9.00 -21.29
C ARG A 23 20.99 9.38 -21.39
N THR A 24 20.30 8.88 -22.41
CA THR A 24 18.85 9.00 -22.59
C THR A 24 18.25 7.64 -22.87
N GLN A 25 17.10 7.37 -22.27
CA GLN A 25 16.31 6.17 -22.56
C GLN A 25 14.87 6.55 -22.91
N ALA A 26 14.28 5.81 -23.85
CA ALA A 26 12.88 5.93 -24.23
C ALA A 26 12.27 4.54 -24.43
N TRP A 27 11.08 4.34 -23.87
CA TRP A 27 10.29 3.12 -24.00
C TRP A 27 9.09 3.38 -24.89
N ASN A 28 8.98 2.63 -25.98
CA ASN A 28 7.76 2.62 -26.77
C ASN A 28 6.90 1.45 -26.31
N LEU A 29 5.69 1.76 -25.85
CA LEU A 29 4.77 0.79 -25.27
C LEU A 29 3.69 0.44 -26.29
N ASP A 30 3.29 -0.83 -26.35
CA ASP A 30 2.04 -1.21 -27.04
C ASP A 30 0.79 -0.82 -26.21
N ALA A 31 -0.39 -1.07 -26.75
CA ALA A 31 -1.66 -0.75 -26.10
C ALA A 31 -1.89 -1.49 -24.77
N LEU A 32 -1.19 -2.61 -24.53
CA LEU A 32 -1.24 -3.39 -23.30
C LEU A 32 -0.10 -3.03 -22.35
N GLY A 33 0.74 -2.06 -22.72
CA GLY A 33 1.86 -1.58 -21.92
C GLY A 33 3.12 -2.44 -22.01
N ASN A 34 3.26 -3.33 -23.00
CA ASN A 34 4.50 -4.07 -23.21
C ASN A 34 5.52 -3.20 -23.98
N TRP A 35 6.80 -3.39 -23.68
CA TRP A 35 7.88 -2.61 -24.30
C TRP A 35 8.15 -3.06 -25.73
N SER A 36 7.49 -2.48 -26.72
CA SER A 36 7.76 -2.78 -28.14
C SER A 36 9.21 -2.44 -28.53
N THR A 37 9.74 -1.32 -28.03
CA THR A 37 11.14 -0.95 -28.22
C THR A 37 11.70 -0.23 -27.00
N LEU A 38 12.96 -0.50 -26.66
CA LEU A 38 13.78 0.31 -25.75
C LEU A 38 14.86 1.02 -26.58
N THR A 39 14.87 2.36 -26.57
CA THR A 39 15.92 3.14 -27.23
C THR A 39 16.86 3.72 -26.17
N THR A 40 18.16 3.41 -26.25
CA THR A 40 19.21 4.01 -25.40
C THR A 40 20.16 4.81 -26.28
N ASN A 41 20.34 6.10 -26.02
CA ASN A 41 21.21 6.99 -26.80
C ASN A 41 21.02 6.83 -28.32
N SER A 42 19.78 6.90 -28.79
CA SER A 42 19.35 6.67 -30.20
C SER A 42 19.48 5.24 -30.75
N THR A 43 20.03 4.29 -29.98
CA THR A 43 20.11 2.88 -30.38
C THR A 43 18.85 2.14 -29.92
N GLY A 44 18.05 1.67 -30.87
CA GLY A 44 16.82 0.91 -30.60
C GLY A 44 17.06 -0.58 -30.42
N GLN A 45 16.47 -1.14 -29.37
CA GLN A 45 16.32 -2.58 -29.13
C GLN A 45 14.85 -2.94 -29.32
N SER A 46 14.55 -3.76 -30.33
CA SER A 46 13.20 -4.26 -30.57
C SER A 46 12.87 -5.44 -29.65
N ARG A 47 11.60 -5.57 -29.25
CA ARG A 47 11.11 -6.70 -28.49
C ARG A 47 9.77 -7.18 -29.02
N THR A 48 9.52 -8.48 -28.93
CA THR A 48 8.28 -9.11 -29.39
C THR A 48 7.51 -9.70 -28.23
N HIS A 49 6.19 -9.73 -28.34
CA HIS A 49 5.29 -10.28 -27.31
C HIS A 49 4.26 -11.21 -27.94
N ASN A 50 3.79 -12.20 -27.20
CA ASN A 50 2.65 -13.03 -27.61
C ASN A 50 1.32 -12.47 -27.08
N ALA A 51 0.22 -13.16 -27.38
CA ALA A 51 -1.12 -12.76 -26.97
C ALA A 51 -1.33 -12.76 -25.43
N GLN A 52 -0.46 -13.44 -24.69
CA GLN A 52 -0.45 -13.50 -23.22
C GLN A 52 0.45 -12.43 -22.61
N ASN A 53 0.89 -11.43 -23.39
CA ASN A 53 1.81 -10.37 -22.94
C ASN A 53 3.20 -10.86 -22.53
N GLN A 54 3.61 -12.09 -22.86
CA GLN A 54 4.95 -12.60 -22.56
C GLN A 54 5.98 -12.03 -23.53
N VAL A 55 7.16 -11.63 -23.05
CA VAL A 55 8.25 -11.16 -23.92
C VAL A 55 8.86 -12.38 -24.60
N THR A 56 8.63 -12.55 -25.90
CA THR A 56 9.13 -13.72 -26.65
C THR A 56 10.47 -13.48 -27.34
N GLY A 57 10.89 -12.22 -27.45
CA GLY A 57 12.14 -11.86 -28.09
C GLY A 57 12.68 -10.51 -27.65
N VAL A 58 14.00 -10.44 -27.51
CA VAL A 58 14.77 -9.21 -27.26
C VAL A 58 15.90 -9.15 -28.29
N GLY A 59 15.77 -8.26 -29.27
CA GLY A 59 16.63 -8.28 -30.46
C GLY A 59 16.50 -9.62 -31.19
N SER A 60 17.61 -10.34 -31.34
CA SER A 60 17.64 -11.68 -31.95
C SER A 60 17.49 -12.83 -30.95
N THR A 61 17.48 -12.55 -29.64
CA THR A 61 17.41 -13.60 -28.62
C THR A 61 15.96 -13.92 -28.29
N SER A 62 15.62 -15.21 -28.26
CA SER A 62 14.31 -15.69 -27.87
C SER A 62 14.25 -15.97 -26.37
N LEU A 63 13.09 -15.68 -25.78
CA LEU A 63 12.76 -16.02 -24.40
C LEU A 63 11.62 -17.05 -24.42
N THR A 64 11.56 -17.90 -23.39
CA THR A 64 10.54 -18.94 -23.30
C THR A 64 9.79 -18.88 -21.98
N TYR A 65 8.58 -19.39 -21.98
CA TYR A 65 7.67 -19.46 -20.83
C TYR A 65 7.07 -20.85 -20.74
N ASP A 66 6.72 -21.29 -19.54
CA ASP A 66 5.91 -22.48 -19.34
C ASP A 66 4.40 -22.19 -19.50
N ALA A 67 3.58 -23.24 -19.35
CA ALA A 67 2.13 -23.14 -19.47
C ALA A 67 1.46 -22.35 -18.33
N ASN A 68 2.16 -22.11 -17.22
CA ASN A 68 1.69 -21.30 -16.09
C ASN A 68 2.08 -19.82 -16.23
N GLY A 69 2.69 -19.44 -17.36
CA GLY A 69 3.11 -18.08 -17.61
C GLY A 69 4.39 -17.69 -16.87
N SER A 70 5.21 -18.65 -16.44
CA SER A 70 6.51 -18.37 -15.81
C SER A 70 7.63 -18.43 -16.84
N MET A 71 8.49 -17.41 -16.85
CA MET A 71 9.62 -17.29 -17.79
C MET A 71 10.64 -18.39 -17.54
N THR A 72 10.84 -19.30 -18.48
CA THR A 72 11.77 -20.44 -18.35
C THR A 72 13.14 -20.19 -18.98
N ALA A 73 13.26 -19.20 -19.88
CA ALA A 73 14.55 -18.73 -20.38
C ALA A 73 14.53 -17.22 -20.67
N ASP A 74 15.59 -16.52 -20.27
CA ASP A 74 15.75 -15.07 -20.50
C ASP A 74 16.66 -14.71 -21.69
N GLU A 75 16.85 -13.41 -21.91
CA GLU A 75 17.70 -12.87 -22.98
C GLU A 75 19.20 -13.18 -22.81
N SER A 76 19.60 -13.70 -21.65
CA SER A 76 20.98 -14.13 -21.34
C SER A 76 21.14 -15.65 -21.35
N SER A 77 20.12 -16.40 -21.79
CA SER A 77 20.10 -17.87 -21.79
C SER A 77 20.22 -18.51 -20.39
N ARG A 78 19.83 -17.79 -19.32
CA ARG A 78 19.58 -18.39 -18.01
C ARG A 78 18.30 -19.20 -18.09
N VAL A 79 18.30 -20.37 -17.46
CA VAL A 79 17.14 -21.26 -17.38
C VAL A 79 16.54 -21.16 -15.99
N PHE A 80 15.26 -20.81 -15.91
CA PHE A 80 14.54 -20.64 -14.65
C PHE A 80 13.62 -21.84 -14.42
N VAL A 81 13.63 -22.36 -13.18
CA VAL A 81 12.85 -23.53 -12.78
C VAL A 81 11.93 -23.13 -11.65
N TYR A 82 10.63 -23.32 -11.85
CA TYR A 82 9.59 -23.01 -10.87
C TYR A 82 9.10 -24.28 -10.18
N ASP A 83 8.70 -24.14 -8.92
CA ASP A 83 8.07 -25.23 -8.17
C ASP A 83 6.58 -25.38 -8.53
N ALA A 84 5.92 -26.38 -7.92
CA ALA A 84 4.50 -26.66 -8.16
C ALA A 84 3.54 -25.53 -7.72
N TRP A 85 4.03 -24.54 -6.97
CA TRP A 85 3.28 -23.35 -6.56
C TRP A 85 3.65 -22.12 -7.39
N ASN A 86 4.31 -22.31 -8.54
CA ASN A 86 4.72 -21.26 -9.46
C ASN A 86 5.74 -20.27 -8.86
N ARG A 87 6.60 -20.74 -7.93
CA ARG A 87 7.65 -19.92 -7.30
C ARG A 87 9.02 -20.31 -7.87
N LEU A 88 9.87 -19.33 -8.17
CA LEU A 88 11.21 -19.59 -8.70
C LEU A 88 12.05 -20.35 -7.68
N ALA A 89 12.40 -21.60 -8.02
CA ALA A 89 13.08 -22.55 -7.15
C ALA A 89 14.53 -22.79 -7.58
N ALA A 90 14.91 -22.54 -8.83
CA ALA A 90 16.30 -22.59 -9.27
C ALA A 90 16.56 -21.75 -10.51
N VAL A 91 17.80 -21.28 -10.63
CA VAL A 91 18.36 -20.74 -11.87
C VAL A 91 19.53 -21.60 -12.31
N ARG A 92 19.56 -21.92 -13.60
CA ARG A 92 20.55 -22.78 -14.23
C ARG A 92 21.18 -22.07 -15.42
N ASN A 93 22.37 -22.50 -15.79
CA ASN A 93 23.00 -22.04 -17.03
C ASN A 93 22.39 -22.76 -18.26
N SER A 94 22.81 -22.36 -19.46
CA SER A 94 22.37 -22.97 -20.72
C SER A 94 22.74 -24.44 -20.88
N SER A 95 23.71 -24.94 -20.11
CA SER A 95 24.07 -26.36 -20.01
C SER A 95 23.27 -27.10 -18.93
N ASN A 96 22.19 -26.49 -18.44
CA ASN A 96 21.29 -27.02 -17.42
C ASN A 96 21.96 -27.34 -16.06
N SER A 97 23.12 -26.73 -15.78
CA SER A 97 23.80 -26.84 -14.48
C SER A 97 23.29 -25.77 -13.51
N PRO A 98 23.04 -26.09 -12.23
CA PRO A 98 22.55 -25.12 -11.25
C PRO A 98 23.56 -24.00 -11.01
N ILE A 99 23.08 -22.76 -11.07
CA ILE A 99 23.80 -21.56 -10.65
C ILE A 99 23.44 -21.26 -9.19
N VAL A 100 22.13 -21.23 -8.92
CA VAL A 100 21.56 -21.04 -7.58
C VAL A 100 20.27 -21.84 -7.44
N THR A 101 20.02 -22.42 -6.27
CA THR A 101 18.75 -23.06 -5.91
C THR A 101 18.19 -22.43 -4.64
N TYR A 102 16.87 -22.29 -4.58
CA TYR A 102 16.15 -21.66 -3.49
C TYR A 102 15.31 -22.68 -2.73
N SER A 103 15.43 -22.70 -1.40
CA SER A 103 14.43 -23.37 -0.56
C SER A 103 13.42 -22.34 -0.08
N ILE A 104 12.14 -22.68 -0.16
CA ILE A 104 11.04 -21.76 0.12
C ILE A 104 10.17 -22.35 1.23
N ASP A 105 9.86 -21.55 2.24
CA ASP A 105 9.02 -21.99 3.34
C ASP A 105 7.52 -22.02 2.98
N ALA A 106 6.69 -22.44 3.94
CA ALA A 106 5.24 -22.53 3.78
C ALA A 106 4.54 -21.17 3.67
N LEU A 107 5.22 -20.07 4.05
CA LEU A 107 4.72 -18.71 3.87
C LEU A 107 5.10 -18.15 2.49
N GLY A 108 5.97 -18.82 1.73
CA GLY A 108 6.44 -18.35 0.43
C GLY A 108 7.76 -17.59 0.46
N ARG A 109 8.44 -17.54 1.62
CA ARG A 109 9.71 -16.83 1.77
C ARG A 109 10.88 -17.73 1.37
N ARG A 110 11.85 -17.19 0.63
CA ARG A 110 13.12 -17.87 0.33
C ARG A 110 13.95 -17.98 1.61
N ILE A 111 14.11 -19.18 2.16
CA ILE A 111 14.84 -19.39 3.41
C ILE A 111 16.27 -19.91 3.19
N ILE A 112 16.57 -20.44 2.00
CA ILE A 112 17.93 -20.88 1.64
C ILE A 112 18.25 -20.45 0.22
N GLU A 113 19.45 -19.91 0.01
CA GLU A 113 20.07 -19.70 -1.30
C GLU A 113 21.34 -20.57 -1.36
N ASP A 114 21.31 -21.67 -2.12
CA ASP A 114 22.45 -22.57 -2.33
C ASP A 114 23.08 -22.29 -3.71
N ARG A 115 24.37 -21.93 -3.72
CA ARG A 115 25.17 -21.60 -4.90
C ARG A 115 26.33 -22.61 -5.01
N PRO A 116 26.14 -23.73 -5.74
CA PRO A 116 27.13 -24.80 -5.81
C PRO A 116 28.48 -24.35 -6.37
N ASN A 117 28.48 -23.47 -7.38
CA ASN A 117 29.72 -22.98 -8.01
C ASN A 117 30.54 -22.07 -7.09
N ALA A 118 29.87 -21.32 -6.20
CA ALA A 118 30.52 -20.50 -5.19
C ALA A 118 30.85 -21.30 -3.91
N ASN A 119 30.32 -22.52 -3.79
CA ASN A 119 30.36 -23.35 -2.59
C ASN A 119 29.81 -22.61 -1.35
N THR A 120 28.65 -21.97 -1.50
CA THR A 120 28.02 -21.18 -0.44
C THR A 120 26.55 -21.53 -0.29
N VAL A 121 26.11 -21.77 0.94
CA VAL A 121 24.70 -21.88 1.31
C VAL A 121 24.37 -20.80 2.33
N ASP A 122 23.49 -19.88 1.94
CA ASP A 122 23.01 -18.79 2.77
C ASP A 122 21.61 -19.11 3.29
N HIS A 123 21.42 -19.04 4.62
CA HIS A 123 20.16 -19.23 5.32
C HIS A 123 19.60 -17.88 5.71
N LEU A 124 18.34 -17.60 5.36
CA LEU A 124 17.68 -16.32 5.55
C LEU A 124 16.62 -16.40 6.64
N TYR A 125 16.73 -15.53 7.65
CA TYR A 125 15.79 -15.43 8.76
C TYR A 125 15.01 -14.12 8.66
N TYR A 126 13.70 -14.19 8.83
CA TYR A 126 12.78 -13.10 8.49
C TYR A 126 12.04 -12.53 9.69
N SER A 127 11.70 -11.25 9.60
CA SER A 127 10.66 -10.63 10.41
C SER A 127 9.26 -11.12 9.98
N THR A 128 8.23 -10.69 10.70
CA THR A 128 6.84 -10.90 10.30
C THR A 128 6.46 -10.12 9.04
N GLY A 129 7.14 -9.00 8.75
CA GLY A 129 6.96 -8.17 7.55
C GLY A 129 7.77 -8.64 6.32
N TRP A 130 8.27 -9.88 6.33
CA TRP A 130 9.09 -10.48 5.25
C TRP A 130 10.40 -9.76 4.94
N GLN A 131 10.92 -9.00 5.90
CA GLN A 131 12.26 -8.43 5.83
C GLN A 131 13.28 -9.46 6.35
N VAL A 132 14.39 -9.68 5.64
CA VAL A 132 15.48 -10.52 6.18
C VAL A 132 16.11 -9.77 7.35
N LEU A 133 16.19 -10.40 8.52
CA LEU A 133 16.85 -9.87 9.72
C LEU A 133 18.28 -10.39 9.85
N GLU A 134 18.51 -11.64 9.45
CA GLU A 134 19.81 -12.29 9.57
C GLU A 134 20.05 -13.24 8.39
N GLU A 135 21.27 -13.21 7.87
CA GLU A 135 21.80 -14.17 6.91
C GLU A 135 22.93 -14.94 7.59
N ARG A 136 22.82 -16.27 7.59
CA ARG A 136 23.86 -17.18 8.08
C ARG A 136 24.45 -17.97 6.94
N ARG A 137 25.75 -18.23 6.97
CA ARG A 137 26.43 -19.03 5.94
C ARG A 137 27.04 -20.29 6.53
N GLY A 138 26.66 -21.45 5.99
CA GLY A 138 27.10 -22.76 6.48
C GLY A 138 26.78 -23.89 5.49
N GLY A 139 26.81 -25.14 5.96
CA GLY A 139 26.31 -26.29 5.19
C GLY A 139 24.79 -26.45 5.32
N THR A 140 24.32 -27.69 5.41
CA THR A 140 22.89 -28.02 5.61
C THR A 140 22.37 -27.70 7.02
N SER A 141 23.24 -27.38 7.98
CA SER A 141 22.91 -26.78 9.27
C SER A 141 23.30 -25.30 9.25
N SER A 142 22.51 -24.44 9.91
CA SER A 142 22.76 -22.99 9.93
C SER A 142 24.18 -22.70 10.41
N GLY A 143 25.01 -22.12 9.56
CA GLY A 143 26.40 -21.79 9.91
C GLY A 143 26.50 -20.47 10.67
N ASP A 144 27.68 -19.86 10.62
CA ASP A 144 27.96 -18.62 11.33
C ASP A 144 27.11 -17.46 10.80
N ILE A 145 26.82 -16.50 11.69
CA ILE A 145 26.22 -15.22 11.29
C ILE A 145 27.14 -14.59 10.26
N ARG A 146 26.57 -14.22 9.12
CA ARG A 146 27.27 -13.53 8.03
C ARG A 146 26.86 -12.07 8.00
N ARG A 147 25.55 -11.80 8.10
CA ARG A 147 24.99 -10.44 8.04
C ARG A 147 23.78 -10.31 8.95
N GLN A 148 23.63 -9.15 9.57
CA GLN A 148 22.38 -8.72 10.20
C GLN A 148 21.91 -7.42 9.55
N TYR A 149 20.60 -7.30 9.38
CA TYR A 149 19.95 -6.24 8.60
C TYR A 149 19.00 -5.45 9.50
N PHE A 150 19.05 -4.12 9.40
CA PHE A 150 18.27 -3.20 10.22
C PHE A 150 17.43 -2.31 9.30
N TRP A 151 16.12 -2.38 9.49
CA TRP A 151 15.14 -1.75 8.61
C TRP A 151 14.55 -0.50 9.27
N SER A 152 14.30 0.54 8.47
CA SER A 152 13.56 1.72 8.93
C SER A 152 12.09 1.38 9.16
N ILE A 153 11.45 2.22 9.95
CA ILE A 153 9.98 2.25 10.09
C ILE A 153 9.32 3.14 9.02
N ASP A 154 10.09 3.93 8.28
CA ASP A 154 9.59 4.92 7.32
C ASP A 154 9.15 4.32 5.96
N TYR A 155 9.52 3.05 5.71
CA TYR A 155 9.10 2.28 4.55
C TYR A 155 9.45 0.81 4.76
N VAL A 156 8.58 -0.09 4.29
CA VAL A 156 8.70 -1.54 4.53
C VAL A 156 10.01 -2.15 4.00
N ASP A 157 10.60 -1.60 2.94
CA ASP A 157 11.85 -2.11 2.34
C ASP A 157 13.04 -1.12 2.46
N ALA A 158 13.01 -0.22 3.45
CA ALA A 158 14.12 0.70 3.73
C ALA A 158 15.20 0.07 4.63
N LEU A 159 16.19 -0.64 4.06
CA LEU A 159 17.34 -1.25 4.78
C LEU A 159 18.39 -0.26 5.34
N THR A 160 18.13 0.41 6.47
CA THR A 160 18.97 1.52 6.95
C THR A 160 20.42 1.12 7.26
N ALA A 161 20.63 -0.09 7.78
CA ALA A 161 21.99 -0.55 8.10
C ALA A 161 22.16 -2.06 7.93
N ARG A 162 23.40 -2.48 7.70
CA ARG A 162 23.82 -3.87 7.69
C ARG A 162 25.11 -4.04 8.48
N VAL A 163 25.15 -5.05 9.35
CA VAL A 163 26.34 -5.45 10.10
C VAL A 163 26.86 -6.74 9.49
N ASP A 164 28.11 -6.73 9.05
CA ASP A 164 28.77 -7.88 8.45
C ASP A 164 29.68 -8.56 9.47
N TYR A 165 29.68 -9.89 9.47
CA TYR A 165 30.43 -10.72 10.40
C TYR A 165 31.48 -11.57 9.68
N ALA A 166 32.64 -11.72 10.32
CA ALA A 166 33.69 -12.63 9.89
C ALA A 166 34.23 -13.40 11.11
N SER A 167 34.27 -14.73 11.02
CA SER A 167 34.74 -15.60 12.12
C SER A 167 34.07 -15.32 13.47
N GLY A 168 32.76 -15.07 13.46
CA GLY A 168 31.95 -14.81 14.66
C GLY A 168 32.08 -13.41 15.26
N ALA A 169 32.86 -12.50 14.66
CA ALA A 169 33.02 -11.12 15.12
C ALA A 169 32.47 -10.13 14.08
N VAL A 170 32.05 -8.95 14.56
CA VAL A 170 31.69 -7.83 13.66
C VAL A 170 32.93 -7.41 12.87
N SER A 171 32.80 -7.45 11.55
CA SER A 171 33.86 -7.07 10.60
C SER A 171 33.64 -5.68 10.02
N ALA A 172 32.37 -5.29 9.79
CA ALA A 172 32.00 -3.97 9.30
C ALA A 172 30.54 -3.64 9.63
N THR A 173 30.24 -2.35 9.68
CA THR A 173 28.86 -1.82 9.71
C THR A 173 28.71 -0.82 8.60
N TYR A 174 27.70 -1.01 7.76
CA TYR A 174 27.36 -0.12 6.66
C TYR A 174 25.99 0.52 6.89
N HIS A 175 25.89 1.80 6.55
CA HIS A 175 24.66 2.58 6.58
C HIS A 175 24.26 2.94 5.16
N ALA A 176 23.01 2.73 4.83
CA ALA A 176 22.50 2.98 3.48
C ALA A 176 21.90 4.38 3.35
N GLN A 177 22.01 4.93 2.14
CA GLN A 177 21.32 6.15 1.72
C GLN A 177 20.38 5.81 0.59
N TYR A 178 19.26 6.53 0.51
CA TYR A 178 18.24 6.32 -0.51
C TYR A 178 17.92 7.60 -1.26
N ASP A 179 17.47 7.45 -2.49
CA ASP A 179 16.63 8.47 -3.09
C ASP A 179 15.19 8.34 -2.57
N ALA A 180 14.34 9.31 -2.92
CA ALA A 180 12.96 9.26 -2.49
C ALA A 180 12.11 8.23 -3.25
N ASN A 181 12.68 7.51 -4.24
CA ASN A 181 12.08 6.34 -4.87
C ASN A 181 12.48 5.04 -4.16
N TRP A 182 13.09 5.15 -2.97
CA TRP A 182 13.58 4.03 -2.16
C TRP A 182 14.68 3.21 -2.82
N ASN A 183 15.33 3.73 -3.86
CA ASN A 183 16.53 3.12 -4.39
C ASN A 183 17.70 3.41 -3.45
N ILE A 184 18.50 2.40 -3.14
CA ILE A 184 19.75 2.61 -2.41
C ILE A 184 20.72 3.34 -3.32
N THR A 185 21.14 4.56 -2.97
CA THR A 185 22.04 5.39 -3.79
C THR A 185 23.49 5.33 -3.32
N ALA A 186 23.73 5.00 -2.05
CA ALA A 186 25.06 4.80 -1.52
C ALA A 186 25.05 3.95 -0.25
N ILE A 187 26.21 3.38 0.06
CA ILE A 187 26.52 2.83 1.38
C ILE A 187 27.74 3.54 1.95
N ALA A 188 27.69 3.80 3.25
CA ALA A 188 28.75 4.44 3.99
C ALA A 188 29.19 3.55 5.16
N ASP A 189 30.47 3.62 5.51
CA ASP A 189 30.95 3.13 6.79
C ASP A 189 31.31 4.33 7.70
N ALA A 190 31.39 4.10 9.01
CA ALA A 190 31.63 5.17 9.99
C ALA A 190 33.04 5.79 9.93
N THR A 191 33.98 5.16 9.22
CA THR A 191 35.41 5.55 9.19
C THR A 191 35.78 6.30 7.91
N SER A 192 35.35 5.80 6.77
CA SER A 192 35.71 6.22 5.41
C SER A 192 34.63 7.11 4.77
N GLY A 193 33.45 7.20 5.38
CA GLY A 193 32.28 7.82 4.76
C GLY A 193 31.72 6.93 3.66
N ILE A 194 31.39 7.51 2.50
CA ILE A 194 30.81 6.77 1.36
C ILE A 194 31.86 5.80 0.79
N VAL A 195 31.51 4.51 0.71
CA VAL A 195 32.40 3.46 0.19
C VAL A 195 31.94 2.89 -1.15
N GLU A 196 30.66 2.98 -1.45
CA GLU A 196 30.08 2.56 -2.73
C GLU A 196 28.82 3.36 -3.04
N ARG A 197 28.57 3.57 -4.34
CA ARG A 197 27.43 4.31 -4.86
C ARG A 197 26.70 3.47 -5.89
N TYR A 198 25.44 3.81 -6.13
CA TYR A 198 24.62 3.17 -7.14
C TYR A 198 23.83 4.21 -7.93
N THR A 199 23.68 3.95 -9.21
CA THR A 199 22.77 4.68 -10.09
C THR A 199 21.89 3.67 -10.82
N TYR A 200 20.71 4.09 -11.24
CA TYR A 200 19.71 3.20 -11.81
C TYR A 200 19.17 3.79 -13.10
N ASP A 201 18.99 2.94 -14.11
CA ASP A 201 17.99 3.23 -15.15
C ASP A 201 16.59 3.25 -14.49
N PRO A 202 15.57 3.92 -15.08
CA PRO A 202 14.25 4.08 -14.48
C PRO A 202 13.57 2.79 -13.99
N TYR A 203 13.82 1.67 -14.67
CA TYR A 203 13.28 0.35 -14.31
C TYR A 203 14.23 -0.48 -13.44
N GLY A 204 15.24 0.12 -12.82
CA GLY A 204 16.04 -0.51 -11.77
C GLY A 204 17.27 -1.28 -12.23
N VAL A 205 17.68 -1.16 -13.51
CA VAL A 205 18.98 -1.69 -13.94
C VAL A 205 20.06 -0.88 -13.23
N VAL A 206 20.76 -1.54 -12.32
CA VAL A 206 21.73 -0.92 -11.43
C VAL A 206 23.11 -0.80 -12.09
N THR A 207 23.76 0.34 -11.89
CA THR A 207 25.19 0.55 -12.14
C THR A 207 25.88 0.81 -10.81
N VAL A 208 26.82 -0.06 -10.45
CA VAL A 208 27.64 0.07 -9.24
C VAL A 208 28.80 1.01 -9.52
N LEU A 209 29.05 1.94 -8.60
CA LEU A 209 30.06 2.98 -8.72
C LEU A 209 30.98 2.99 -7.50
N TYR A 210 32.24 3.33 -7.71
CA TYR A 210 33.14 3.71 -6.63
C TYR A 210 32.64 4.99 -5.92
N ALA A 211 33.17 5.26 -4.73
CA ALA A 211 32.86 6.49 -3.98
C ALA A 211 33.10 7.78 -4.80
N ASN A 212 34.03 7.75 -5.75
CA ASN A 212 34.39 8.84 -6.66
C ASN A 212 33.55 8.90 -7.96
N TRP A 213 32.44 8.18 -8.05
CA TRP A 213 31.52 8.12 -9.21
C TRP A 213 32.03 7.39 -10.46
N SER A 214 33.23 6.80 -10.44
CA SER A 214 33.67 5.93 -11.53
C SER A 214 32.92 4.59 -11.54
N VAL A 215 32.67 4.03 -12.73
CA VAL A 215 31.93 2.77 -12.90
C VAL A 215 32.75 1.58 -12.40
N ARG A 216 32.06 0.63 -11.76
CA ARG A 216 32.63 -0.60 -11.20
C ARG A 216 31.90 -1.83 -11.75
N GLY A 217 32.62 -2.95 -11.90
CA GLY A 217 32.05 -4.20 -12.41
C GLY A 217 31.12 -4.96 -11.44
N GLY A 218 31.01 -4.55 -10.18
CA GLY A 218 30.16 -5.17 -9.17
C GLY A 218 30.50 -4.71 -7.75
N SER A 219 29.65 -5.06 -6.78
CA SER A 219 29.83 -4.70 -5.37
C SER A 219 30.77 -5.69 -4.66
N PRO A 220 31.95 -5.29 -4.15
CA PRO A 220 32.78 -6.15 -3.30
C PRO A 220 32.20 -6.26 -1.87
N TYR A 221 31.29 -5.35 -1.51
CA TYR A 221 30.56 -5.39 -0.26
C TYR A 221 29.40 -6.39 -0.33
N GLY A 222 29.05 -6.86 -1.53
CA GLY A 222 27.95 -7.77 -1.77
C GLY A 222 26.63 -7.22 -1.22
N TRP A 223 26.40 -5.91 -1.39
CA TRP A 223 25.13 -5.28 -1.06
C TRP A 223 24.08 -5.69 -2.08
N ASN A 224 22.92 -6.12 -1.60
CA ASN A 224 21.94 -6.84 -2.41
C ASN A 224 20.50 -6.38 -2.19
N TYR A 225 20.28 -5.27 -1.48
CA TYR A 225 19.00 -4.57 -1.51
C TYR A 225 19.23 -3.26 -2.26
N LEU A 226 18.56 -3.07 -3.40
CA LEU A 226 18.94 -2.01 -4.36
C LEU A 226 17.72 -1.20 -4.81
N HIS A 227 17.21 -1.43 -6.04
CA HIS A 227 16.06 -0.72 -6.60
C HIS A 227 14.80 -0.92 -5.73
N GLN A 228 14.19 0.19 -5.29
CA GLN A 228 12.99 0.22 -4.44
C GLN A 228 13.03 -0.73 -3.24
N GLY A 229 14.21 -1.03 -2.70
CA GLY A 229 14.38 -1.96 -1.58
C GLY A 229 14.26 -3.45 -1.93
N GLY A 230 14.09 -3.82 -3.20
CA GLY A 230 14.04 -5.23 -3.61
C GLY A 230 15.38 -5.96 -3.40
N ARG A 231 15.33 -7.25 -3.03
CA ARG A 231 16.53 -8.10 -2.87
C ARG A 231 17.03 -8.56 -4.25
N PHE A 232 18.10 -7.95 -4.74
CA PHE A 232 18.76 -8.32 -5.98
C PHE A 232 19.63 -9.57 -5.80
N ASP A 233 19.44 -10.57 -6.67
CA ASP A 233 20.32 -11.72 -6.77
C ASP A 233 21.11 -11.64 -8.08
N VAL A 234 22.44 -11.55 -7.97
CA VAL A 234 23.34 -11.40 -9.12
C VAL A 234 23.34 -12.62 -10.03
N ASP A 235 23.06 -13.81 -9.49
CA ASP A 235 23.08 -15.07 -10.24
C ASP A 235 21.84 -15.21 -11.13
N SER A 236 20.68 -14.79 -10.63
CA SER A 236 19.44 -14.75 -11.41
C SER A 236 19.29 -13.48 -12.23
N ASN A 237 19.96 -12.39 -11.81
CA ASN A 237 19.78 -11.02 -12.31
C ASN A 237 18.34 -10.50 -12.11
N LEU A 238 17.69 -10.96 -11.03
CA LEU A 238 16.32 -10.60 -10.66
C LEU A 238 16.29 -9.93 -9.28
N TYR A 239 15.30 -9.06 -9.10
CA TYR A 239 14.89 -8.57 -7.80
C TYR A 239 13.78 -9.45 -7.24
N SER A 240 13.95 -9.94 -6.02
CA SER A 240 12.87 -10.58 -5.27
C SER A 240 12.04 -9.53 -4.54
N PHE A 241 10.76 -9.45 -4.90
CA PHE A 241 9.74 -8.71 -4.17
C PHE A 241 8.71 -9.70 -3.66
N ARG A 242 9.07 -10.43 -2.60
CA ARG A 242 8.17 -11.34 -1.88
C ARG A 242 7.51 -12.36 -2.81
N HIS A 243 6.32 -12.07 -3.32
CA HIS A 243 5.51 -12.98 -4.13
C HIS A 243 6.01 -13.15 -5.57
N ARG A 244 6.76 -12.19 -6.11
CA ARG A 244 7.25 -12.25 -7.50
C ARG A 244 8.72 -11.86 -7.64
N ASP A 245 9.32 -12.33 -8.73
CA ASP A 245 10.64 -11.91 -9.16
C ASP A 245 10.55 -10.96 -10.35
N TYR A 246 11.23 -9.84 -10.23
CA TYR A 246 11.25 -8.74 -11.18
C TYR A 246 12.55 -8.71 -11.98
N SER A 247 12.44 -8.70 -13.30
CA SER A 247 13.57 -8.49 -14.21
C SER A 247 13.67 -7.02 -14.57
N ALA A 248 14.64 -6.31 -14.00
CA ALA A 248 14.90 -4.91 -14.34
C ALA A 248 15.31 -4.69 -15.81
N PRO A 249 16.15 -5.54 -16.45
CA PRO A 249 16.46 -5.40 -17.87
C PRO A 249 15.23 -5.55 -18.77
N LEU A 250 14.25 -6.38 -18.35
CA LEU A 250 13.00 -6.57 -19.08
C LEU A 250 11.92 -5.56 -18.68
N GLY A 251 12.03 -4.95 -17.49
CA GLY A 251 11.06 -4.01 -16.93
C GLY A 251 9.76 -4.63 -16.48
N ARG A 252 9.80 -5.89 -16.05
CA ARG A 252 8.58 -6.66 -15.74
C ARG A 252 8.82 -7.82 -14.81
N TRP A 253 7.72 -8.34 -14.27
CA TRP A 253 7.68 -9.60 -13.55
C TRP A 253 8.02 -10.78 -14.46
N THR A 254 8.61 -11.82 -13.87
CA THR A 254 8.99 -13.06 -14.58
C THR A 254 7.87 -14.11 -14.59
N SER A 255 6.84 -13.91 -13.79
CA SER A 255 5.61 -14.72 -13.72
C SER A 255 4.38 -13.80 -13.77
N GLU A 256 3.23 -14.36 -14.12
CA GLU A 256 1.95 -13.65 -14.01
C GLU A 256 1.67 -13.24 -12.55
N ASP A 257 0.93 -12.14 -12.38
CA ASP A 257 0.36 -11.74 -11.11
C ASP A 257 -0.55 -12.84 -10.54
N PRO A 258 -0.26 -13.40 -9.34
CA PRO A 258 -1.13 -14.38 -8.71
C PRO A 258 -2.56 -13.89 -8.45
N LEU A 259 -2.78 -12.57 -8.42
CA LEU A 259 -4.11 -11.98 -8.29
C LEU A 259 -4.85 -11.88 -9.62
N GLY A 260 -4.18 -12.05 -10.76
CA GLY A 260 -4.76 -11.85 -12.09
C GLY A 260 -5.42 -10.47 -12.20
N PHE A 261 -6.68 -10.44 -12.62
CA PHE A 261 -7.42 -9.17 -12.77
C PHE A 261 -7.71 -8.46 -11.45
N ASP A 262 -7.63 -9.14 -10.30
CA ASP A 262 -7.81 -8.51 -8.98
C ASP A 262 -6.65 -7.56 -8.63
N ALA A 263 -5.53 -7.63 -9.36
CA ALA A 263 -4.45 -6.64 -9.29
C ALA A 263 -4.84 -5.27 -9.89
N GLY A 264 -5.99 -5.17 -10.57
CA GLY A 264 -6.42 -3.95 -11.26
C GLY A 264 -5.70 -3.68 -12.58
N ASP A 265 -5.04 -4.70 -13.13
CA ASP A 265 -4.30 -4.64 -14.38
C ASP A 265 -4.73 -5.78 -15.33
N THR A 266 -4.71 -5.52 -16.63
CA THR A 266 -4.93 -6.53 -17.68
C THR A 266 -3.61 -7.12 -18.20
N ASN A 267 -2.48 -6.52 -17.83
CA ASN A 267 -1.16 -7.04 -18.12
C ASN A 267 -0.52 -7.59 -16.84
N PHE A 268 -0.62 -8.90 -16.64
CA PHE A 268 -0.17 -9.58 -15.41
C PHE A 268 1.34 -9.56 -15.18
N TYR A 269 2.13 -9.07 -16.14
CA TYR A 269 3.57 -8.93 -16.01
C TYR A 269 4.01 -7.48 -15.80
N ARG A 270 3.12 -6.50 -15.99
CA ARG A 270 3.49 -5.09 -15.97
C ARG A 270 3.98 -4.67 -14.60
N TYR A 271 5.15 -4.05 -14.58
CA TYR A 271 5.71 -3.51 -13.35
C TYR A 271 5.18 -2.09 -13.11
N VAL A 272 4.50 -1.90 -11.99
CA VAL A 272 4.08 -0.59 -11.43
C VAL A 272 3.46 0.37 -12.45
N GLY A 273 2.58 -0.16 -13.31
CA GLY A 273 1.89 0.62 -14.35
C GLY A 273 2.83 1.31 -15.36
N ASN A 274 4.04 0.79 -15.59
CA ASN A 274 5.08 1.40 -16.42
C ASN A 274 5.57 2.78 -15.92
N SER A 275 5.38 3.08 -14.63
CA SER A 275 5.77 4.37 -14.05
C SER A 275 6.59 4.18 -12.76
N PRO A 276 7.76 3.51 -12.82
CA PRO A 276 8.59 3.15 -11.65
C PRO A 276 9.23 4.33 -10.92
N GLY A 277 9.14 5.55 -11.45
CA GLY A 277 9.53 6.77 -10.72
C GLY A 277 8.45 7.30 -9.79
N ASN A 278 7.20 6.86 -9.95
CA ASN A 278 6.02 7.36 -9.24
C ASN A 278 5.25 6.30 -8.46
N TRP A 279 5.67 5.03 -8.52
CA TRP A 279 4.95 3.88 -7.95
C TRP A 279 5.92 2.79 -7.45
N VAL A 280 5.57 2.12 -6.36
CA VAL A 280 6.27 0.95 -5.83
C VAL A 280 5.36 -0.28 -5.79
N ASP A 281 5.95 -1.46 -5.74
CA ASP A 281 5.24 -2.72 -5.45
C ASP A 281 6.12 -3.55 -4.51
N SER A 282 6.05 -3.24 -3.21
CA SER A 282 6.90 -3.84 -2.18
C SER A 282 6.63 -5.34 -2.01
N ASN A 283 5.40 -5.80 -2.26
CA ASN A 283 5.01 -7.19 -2.09
C ASN A 283 4.95 -7.99 -3.40
N GLY A 284 5.10 -7.34 -4.54
CA GLY A 284 4.99 -7.96 -5.85
C GLY A 284 3.56 -8.38 -6.17
N LEU A 285 2.52 -7.68 -5.72
CA LEU A 285 1.10 -7.95 -6.02
C LEU A 285 0.28 -6.66 -6.23
N TYR A 286 0.56 -5.61 -5.46
CA TYR A 286 -0.21 -4.37 -5.49
C TYR A 286 0.69 -3.16 -5.65
N VAL A 287 0.30 -2.28 -6.56
CA VAL A 287 0.96 -0.99 -6.75
C VAL A 287 0.55 -0.02 -5.63
N GLU A 288 1.52 0.47 -4.87
CA GLU A 288 1.31 1.41 -3.78
C GLU A 288 1.56 2.86 -4.26
N TRP A 289 0.65 3.77 -3.91
CA TRP A 289 0.73 5.20 -4.25
C TRP A 289 1.85 5.87 -3.45
N PHE A 290 2.75 6.59 -4.12
CA PHE A 290 3.72 7.46 -3.44
C PHE A 290 3.02 8.69 -2.88
N SER A 291 2.71 8.65 -1.59
CA SER A 291 2.59 9.85 -0.76
C SER A 291 3.37 9.56 0.50
N GLY A 292 4.08 10.53 1.07
CA GLY A 292 4.83 10.39 2.33
C GLY A 292 3.96 10.13 3.58
N ILE A 293 2.85 9.41 3.40
CA ILE A 293 1.85 8.91 4.34
C ILE A 293 1.56 7.42 4.01
N GLY A 294 2.29 6.80 3.06
CA GLY A 294 2.04 5.45 2.52
C GLY A 294 2.25 4.28 3.49
N ASP A 295 2.79 4.52 4.68
CA ASP A 295 3.13 3.47 5.64
C ASP A 295 1.93 2.85 6.36
N TYR A 296 0.71 3.37 6.14
CA TYR A 296 -0.51 2.79 6.72
C TYR A 296 -1.27 1.84 5.78
N PHE A 297 -1.01 1.88 4.47
CA PHE A 297 -1.78 1.11 3.49
C PHE A 297 -1.15 -0.26 3.15
N GLY A 298 0.18 -0.36 3.12
CA GLY A 298 0.89 -1.63 2.86
C GLY A 298 0.68 -2.68 3.96
N ASP A 299 0.67 -2.25 5.23
CA ASP A 299 0.37 -3.11 6.38
C ASP A 299 -1.13 -3.44 6.52
N PHE A 300 -2.01 -2.62 5.94
CA PHE A 300 -3.45 -2.86 5.87
C PHE A 300 -3.81 -3.93 4.83
N MET A 301 -3.10 -3.96 3.70
CA MET A 301 -3.33 -4.92 2.59
C MET A 301 -2.61 -6.27 2.77
N SER A 302 -1.58 -6.35 3.62
CA SER A 302 -0.84 -7.58 3.91
C SER A 302 -1.56 -8.54 4.88
N ASN A 303 -2.73 -8.16 5.41
CA ASN A 303 -3.51 -8.97 6.33
C ASN A 303 -4.47 -9.95 5.60
N PRO A 304 -4.32 -11.28 5.76
CA PRO A 304 -5.16 -12.29 5.09
C PRO A 304 -6.67 -12.16 5.37
N TRP A 305 -7.05 -11.47 6.44
CA TRP A 305 -8.45 -11.27 6.84
C TRP A 305 -9.12 -10.06 6.18
N VAL A 306 -8.34 -9.09 5.67
CA VAL A 306 -8.84 -7.90 4.95
C VAL A 306 -9.17 -8.27 3.49
N LEU A 307 -8.35 -9.10 2.86
CA LEU A 307 -8.53 -9.61 1.49
C LEU A 307 -9.86 -10.34 1.25
N ARG A 308 -10.39 -11.06 2.24
CA ARG A 308 -11.68 -11.76 2.13
C ARG A 308 -12.90 -10.84 2.27
N GLY A 309 -12.73 -9.63 2.80
CA GLY A 309 -13.79 -8.62 2.91
C GLY A 309 -13.97 -7.79 1.65
N PHE A 310 -12.87 -7.48 0.94
CA PHE A 310 -12.92 -6.66 -0.29
C PHE A 310 -13.44 -7.40 -1.51
N GLY A 311 -13.17 -8.72 -1.64
CA GLY A 311 -13.70 -9.52 -2.75
C GLY A 311 -15.24 -9.57 -2.84
N ALA A 312 -15.94 -9.24 -1.75
CA ALA A 312 -17.41 -9.18 -1.74
C ALA A 312 -17.98 -7.83 -2.24
N LEU A 313 -17.16 -6.76 -2.34
CA LEU A 313 -17.61 -5.44 -2.78
C LEU A 313 -17.37 -5.20 -4.29
N GLN A 314 -16.38 -5.88 -4.88
CA GLN A 314 -16.03 -5.71 -6.30
C GLN A 314 -16.92 -6.54 -7.25
N ALA A 315 -17.58 -7.59 -6.74
CA ALA A 315 -18.53 -8.41 -7.50
C ALA A 315 -19.83 -7.67 -7.89
N GLY A 316 -20.03 -6.42 -7.44
CA GLY A 316 -21.24 -5.62 -7.70
C GLY A 316 -21.15 -4.60 -8.83
N PHE A 317 -19.98 -4.36 -9.41
CA PHE A 317 -19.81 -3.35 -10.47
C PHE A 317 -19.44 -4.03 -11.81
N GLY A 318 -20.45 -4.31 -12.62
CA GLY A 318 -20.24 -4.66 -14.03
C GLY A 318 -19.71 -3.45 -14.79
N VAL A 319 -18.49 -3.54 -15.32
CA VAL A 319 -17.92 -2.51 -16.20
C VAL A 319 -18.56 -2.64 -17.58
N VAL A 320 -19.28 -1.60 -18.00
CA VAL A 320 -19.70 -1.41 -19.39
C VAL A 320 -18.53 -0.83 -20.16
N GLU A 321 -17.98 -1.61 -21.08
CA GLU A 321 -16.92 -1.20 -21.99
C GLU A 321 -17.53 -0.29 -23.09
N VAL A 322 -17.08 0.98 -23.16
CA VAL A 322 -17.34 1.84 -24.33
C VAL A 322 -15.99 2.09 -24.99
N GLY A 323 -15.81 1.50 -26.17
CA GLY A 323 -14.52 1.40 -26.84
C GLY A 323 -13.96 2.71 -27.42
N GLY A 324 -12.64 2.69 -27.63
CA GLY A 324 -11.95 3.35 -28.74
C GLY A 324 -11.46 4.79 -28.53
N GLY A 325 -10.13 4.96 -28.49
CA GLY A 325 -9.45 6.15 -29.03
C GLY A 325 -8.71 7.03 -28.02
N PHE A 326 -7.46 6.68 -27.68
CA PHE A 326 -6.52 7.64 -27.09
C PHE A 326 -5.93 8.52 -28.21
N ALA A 327 -6.38 9.76 -28.30
CA ALA A 327 -5.75 10.80 -29.12
C ALA A 327 -5.02 11.81 -28.21
N THR A 328 -3.74 12.01 -28.50
CA THR A 328 -2.90 13.06 -27.92
C THR A 328 -3.35 14.44 -28.44
N GLY A 329 -3.76 15.35 -27.54
CA GLY A 329 -4.01 16.76 -27.88
C GLY A 329 -4.51 17.57 -26.70
N TRP A 330 -3.73 18.55 -26.26
CA TRP A 330 -4.15 19.56 -25.28
C TRP A 330 -4.98 20.65 -25.96
N THR A 331 -6.25 20.81 -25.57
CA THR A 331 -6.97 22.10 -25.57
C THR A 331 -7.96 22.17 -24.40
N PRO A 332 -8.26 23.36 -23.86
CA PRO A 332 -8.83 23.54 -22.54
C PRO A 332 -10.36 23.46 -22.60
N LEU A 333 -10.93 22.51 -21.86
CA LEU A 333 -12.27 22.50 -21.23
C LEU A 333 -12.58 21.03 -20.90
N GLY A 334 -12.23 20.62 -19.69
CA GLY A 334 -12.54 19.31 -19.13
C GLY A 334 -12.17 19.33 -17.67
N ALA A 335 -13.18 19.37 -16.79
CA ALA A 335 -13.02 19.49 -15.36
C ALA A 335 -12.20 18.30 -14.81
N ILE A 336 -11.00 18.60 -14.30
CA ILE A 336 -10.23 17.72 -13.43
C ILE A 336 -10.53 18.18 -12.00
N LEU A 337 -11.18 17.34 -11.20
CA LEU A 337 -11.30 17.57 -9.76
C LEU A 337 -9.95 17.28 -9.11
N VAL A 338 -9.10 18.29 -9.00
CA VAL A 338 -7.90 18.28 -8.16
C VAL A 338 -8.22 19.07 -6.89
N LEU A 339 -8.33 18.39 -5.75
CA LEU A 339 -8.33 19.05 -4.45
C LEU A 339 -6.86 19.25 -4.04
N HIS A 340 -6.39 20.51 -4.06
CA HIS A 340 -5.17 20.92 -3.37
C HIS A 340 -5.53 21.27 -1.92
N GLY A 341 -4.75 20.78 -0.95
CA GLY A 341 -4.81 21.23 0.44
C GLY A 341 -3.97 22.49 0.66
N GLY A 342 -4.54 23.49 1.36
CA GLY A 342 -3.81 24.59 1.98
C GLY A 342 -4.23 26.00 1.57
N ASP A 343 -5.20 26.53 2.33
CA ASP A 343 -5.50 27.95 2.58
C ASP A 343 -6.01 28.87 1.45
N ASN A 344 -7.26 29.33 1.67
CA ASN A 344 -7.95 30.47 1.05
C ASN A 344 -8.41 30.34 -0.42
N VAL A 345 -9.47 29.55 -0.64
CA VAL A 345 -10.55 29.96 -1.57
C VAL A 345 -11.90 29.72 -0.91
N VAL A 346 -12.41 30.76 -0.25
CA VAL A 346 -13.85 30.93 0.00
C VAL A 346 -14.47 31.42 -1.30
N ALA A 347 -15.12 30.55 -2.08
CA ALA A 347 -16.09 30.97 -3.10
C ALA A 347 -16.93 29.77 -3.60
N GLY A 348 -18.10 29.60 -2.98
CA GLY A 348 -19.37 29.15 -3.57
C GLY A 348 -19.41 28.09 -4.67
N SER A 349 -19.90 26.90 -4.30
CA SER A 349 -20.87 26.16 -5.12
C SER A 349 -21.77 25.31 -4.24
N ARG A 350 -22.78 25.96 -3.64
CA ARG A 350 -24.04 25.31 -3.26
C ARG A 350 -24.79 24.99 -4.55
N THR A 351 -24.85 23.73 -4.95
CA THR A 351 -25.93 23.27 -5.83
C THR A 351 -26.84 22.38 -5.01
N VAL A 352 -27.85 23.03 -4.45
CA VAL A 352 -29.04 22.39 -3.89
C VAL A 352 -29.78 21.74 -5.05
N ILE A 353 -29.65 20.42 -5.21
CA ILE A 353 -30.64 19.66 -5.97
C ILE A 353 -31.77 19.33 -4.99
N ALA A 354 -32.82 20.13 -5.06
CA ALA A 354 -34.05 19.88 -4.34
C ALA A 354 -34.67 18.56 -4.83
N GLY A 355 -34.82 17.58 -3.93
CA GLY A 355 -35.81 16.50 -4.12
C GLY A 355 -35.34 15.05 -4.19
N GLN A 356 -34.19 14.63 -3.63
CA GLN A 356 -33.88 13.19 -3.49
C GLN A 356 -33.89 12.69 -2.04
N THR A 357 -34.53 11.54 -1.87
CA THR A 357 -34.68 10.76 -0.64
C THR A 357 -33.34 10.15 -0.22
N CYS A 358 -33.05 10.12 1.08
CA CYS A 358 -31.88 9.43 1.63
C CYS A 358 -31.96 7.93 1.28
N GLN A 359 -31.45 7.50 0.14
CA GLN A 359 -31.38 6.10 -0.24
C GLN A 359 -30.06 5.54 0.30
N THR A 360 -30.19 4.46 1.08
CA THR A 360 -29.08 3.56 1.33
C THR A 360 -28.75 2.87 0.01
N LEU A 361 -27.47 2.68 -0.30
CA LEU A 361 -26.97 1.94 -1.46
C LEU A 361 -27.37 0.45 -1.37
N THR A 362 -28.65 0.16 -1.56
CA THR A 362 -29.14 -1.21 -1.75
C THR A 362 -30.14 -1.35 -2.90
N GLU A 363 -30.88 -0.32 -3.34
CA GLU A 363 -31.94 -0.54 -4.36
C GLU A 363 -32.14 0.59 -5.40
N GLY A 364 -31.33 1.65 -5.43
CA GLY A 364 -31.65 2.86 -6.22
C GLY A 364 -30.92 3.08 -7.55
N THR A 365 -29.74 2.51 -7.76
CA THR A 365 -28.80 3.07 -8.76
C THR A 365 -28.99 2.54 -10.18
N VAL A 366 -29.86 1.55 -10.41
CA VAL A 366 -30.00 0.95 -11.76
C VAL A 366 -30.93 1.76 -12.68
N SER A 367 -31.75 2.69 -12.15
CA SER A 367 -32.78 3.36 -12.96
C SER A 367 -32.39 4.76 -13.49
N LEU A 368 -31.58 5.54 -12.76
CA LEU A 368 -31.32 6.94 -13.14
C LEU A 368 -30.15 7.14 -14.12
N GLY A 369 -29.29 6.14 -14.32
CA GLY A 369 -28.22 6.18 -15.30
C GLY A 369 -28.65 5.83 -16.74
N LEU A 370 -29.81 5.19 -16.90
CA LEU A 370 -30.26 4.62 -18.18
C LEU A 370 -31.29 5.48 -18.92
N GLN A 371 -31.76 6.58 -18.35
CA GLN A 371 -32.69 7.50 -19.04
C GLN A 371 -31.97 8.61 -19.83
N GLN A 372 -30.64 8.76 -19.69
CA GLN A 372 -29.86 9.78 -20.38
C GLN A 372 -28.94 9.22 -21.48
N VAL A 373 -29.00 7.92 -21.73
CA VAL A 373 -28.33 7.25 -22.85
C VAL A 373 -29.42 6.48 -23.58
N GLY A 374 -29.87 6.98 -24.73
CA GLY A 374 -31.04 6.44 -25.43
C GLY A 374 -30.85 5.00 -25.93
N VAL A 375 -31.19 4.02 -25.08
CA VAL A 375 -31.25 2.60 -25.45
C VAL A 375 -32.72 2.20 -25.59
N SER A 376 -33.11 1.72 -26.77
CA SER A 376 -34.50 1.33 -27.10
C SER A 376 -34.98 0.10 -26.30
N GLU A 377 -36.28 0.07 -26.00
CA GLU A 377 -37.05 -0.82 -25.09
C GLU A 377 -37.05 -2.34 -25.40
N GLY A 378 -35.90 -2.97 -25.67
CA GLY A 378 -35.83 -4.35 -26.14
C GLY A 378 -35.69 -5.48 -25.10
N ASN A 379 -35.19 -5.23 -23.86
CA ASN A 379 -34.60 -6.32 -23.06
C ASN A 379 -35.03 -6.39 -21.57
N ALA A 380 -36.30 -6.14 -21.25
CA ALA A 380 -36.77 -6.07 -19.85
C ALA A 380 -36.87 -7.42 -19.09
N ASP A 381 -36.75 -8.59 -19.73
CA ASP A 381 -37.11 -9.87 -19.08
C ASP A 381 -35.97 -10.65 -18.40
N LEU A 382 -34.72 -10.18 -18.42
CA LEU A 382 -33.59 -10.96 -17.86
C LEU A 382 -33.28 -10.67 -16.38
N ILE A 383 -33.83 -9.60 -15.78
CA ILE A 383 -33.37 -9.10 -14.46
C ILE A 383 -34.18 -9.64 -13.26
N ALA A 384 -35.27 -10.38 -13.48
CA ALA A 384 -36.12 -10.85 -12.37
C ALA A 384 -35.54 -12.04 -11.55
N GLY A 385 -34.40 -12.62 -11.91
CA GLY A 385 -33.95 -13.92 -11.38
C GLY A 385 -32.99 -13.93 -10.18
N ILE A 386 -32.34 -12.82 -9.80
CA ILE A 386 -31.14 -12.87 -8.95
C ILE A 386 -31.37 -12.46 -7.47
N GLY A 387 -32.52 -11.86 -7.14
CA GLY A 387 -32.71 -11.17 -5.85
C GLY A 387 -32.99 -12.00 -4.58
N ASN A 388 -33.03 -13.34 -4.60
CA ASN A 388 -33.69 -14.11 -3.52
C ASN A 388 -32.81 -15.04 -2.66
N GLY A 389 -31.50 -14.83 -2.54
CA GLY A 389 -30.72 -15.66 -1.64
C GLY A 389 -29.42 -15.06 -1.16
N ILE A 390 -29.42 -14.51 0.06
CA ILE A 390 -28.40 -14.67 1.14
C ILE A 390 -28.89 -13.83 2.34
N GLY A 391 -29.22 -14.48 3.45
CA GLY A 391 -29.79 -13.87 4.65
C GLY A 391 -28.75 -13.15 5.54
N SER A 392 -29.17 -12.05 6.16
CA SER A 392 -28.36 -11.06 6.89
C SER A 392 -27.76 -11.48 8.24
N ALA A 393 -28.08 -12.67 8.77
CA ALA A 393 -27.65 -13.09 10.11
C ALA A 393 -26.23 -13.70 10.18
N ALA A 394 -25.64 -14.08 9.05
CA ALA A 394 -24.32 -14.75 9.02
C ALA A 394 -23.12 -13.78 9.06
N VAL A 395 -23.37 -12.48 8.87
CA VAL A 395 -22.32 -11.43 8.76
C VAL A 395 -21.91 -10.88 10.12
N GLU A 396 -22.84 -10.75 11.08
CA GLU A 396 -22.56 -10.13 12.40
C GLU A 396 -21.64 -10.97 13.30
N ALA A 397 -21.65 -12.30 13.19
CA ALA A 397 -20.87 -13.16 14.09
C ALA A 397 -19.37 -13.22 13.74
N ARG A 398 -18.97 -12.84 12.52
CA ARG A 398 -17.57 -12.94 12.04
C ARG A 398 -16.73 -11.68 12.29
N ALA A 399 -17.37 -10.52 12.48
CA ALA A 399 -16.70 -9.26 12.73
C ALA A 399 -16.05 -9.19 14.14
N ILE A 400 -16.63 -9.86 15.14
CA ILE A 400 -16.18 -9.76 16.55
C ILE A 400 -14.85 -10.52 16.79
N SER A 401 -14.51 -11.52 15.96
CA SER A 401 -13.28 -12.30 16.13
C SER A 401 -12.03 -11.67 15.50
N ALA A 402 -12.21 -10.71 14.58
CA ALA A 402 -11.11 -10.07 13.84
C ALA A 402 -10.37 -8.97 14.66
N LEU A 403 -10.94 -8.53 15.78
CA LEU A 403 -10.49 -7.34 16.52
C LEU A 403 -9.48 -7.63 17.65
N LYS A 404 -9.04 -8.88 17.86
CA LYS A 404 -8.08 -9.22 18.92
C LYS A 404 -6.59 -9.10 18.54
N GLY A 405 -6.28 -8.76 17.29
CA GLY A 405 -4.92 -8.90 16.72
C GLY A 405 -4.12 -7.63 16.46
N PHE A 406 -4.67 -6.43 16.72
CA PHE A 406 -4.02 -5.17 16.29
C PHE A 406 -3.52 -4.35 17.47
N GLY A 407 -2.21 -4.16 17.53
CA GLY A 407 -1.60 -3.16 18.39
C GLY A 407 -0.25 -2.75 17.82
N SER A 408 -0.14 -1.51 17.30
CA SER A 408 1.04 -0.63 17.39
C SER A 408 1.02 0.52 16.37
N SER A 409 0.25 1.59 16.61
CA SER A 409 0.55 2.98 16.14
C SER A 409 -0.68 3.88 16.37
N GLY A 410 -0.59 4.86 17.26
CA GLY A 410 -1.65 5.83 17.51
C GLY A 410 -1.67 6.91 16.43
N GLY A 411 -2.74 6.96 15.66
CA GLY A 411 -3.02 8.00 14.67
C GLY A 411 -4.50 8.36 14.69
N ARG A 412 -4.81 9.65 14.53
CA ARG A 412 -6.16 10.14 14.17
C ARG A 412 -6.28 10.05 12.66
N PHE A 413 -7.28 9.32 12.17
CA PHE A 413 -7.70 9.38 10.77
C PHE A 413 -8.82 10.39 10.66
N ILE A 414 -8.62 11.48 9.90
CA ILE A 414 -9.66 12.43 9.51
C ILE A 414 -10.09 12.08 8.09
N SER A 415 -11.35 11.73 7.87
CA SER A 415 -11.91 11.55 6.53
C SER A 415 -12.75 12.76 6.09
N ASP A 416 -12.68 13.13 4.82
CA ASP A 416 -13.38 14.27 4.16
C ASP A 416 -14.92 14.18 4.15
N TRP A 417 -15.49 13.28 4.95
CA TRP A 417 -16.93 13.05 5.09
C TRP A 417 -17.44 13.35 6.49
N GLY A 418 -16.84 14.28 7.23
CA GLY A 418 -17.40 14.73 8.52
C GLY A 418 -17.60 13.61 9.56
N PHE A 419 -16.80 12.55 9.52
CA PHE A 419 -16.83 11.48 10.52
C PHE A 419 -15.44 11.16 11.06
N ASP A 420 -15.35 11.22 12.38
CA ASP A 420 -14.23 10.88 13.26
C ASP A 420 -14.88 10.33 14.54
N VAL A 421 -14.54 9.16 15.13
CA VAL A 421 -13.20 8.57 15.28
C VAL A 421 -13.34 7.06 15.68
N ILE A 422 -12.58 6.12 15.12
CA ILE A 422 -12.14 4.94 15.92
C ILE A 422 -10.88 5.41 16.62
N THR A 423 -10.92 5.63 17.94
CA THR A 423 -9.76 6.19 18.64
C THR A 423 -8.73 5.09 18.88
N LEU A 424 -7.63 5.13 18.12
CA LEU A 424 -6.42 4.34 18.38
C LEU A 424 -5.63 4.99 19.52
N ASN A 425 -5.78 4.47 20.74
CA ASN A 425 -4.81 4.79 21.78
C ASN A 425 -3.61 3.85 21.65
N TYR A 426 -2.45 4.41 21.26
CA TYR A 426 -1.17 3.73 21.02
C TYR A 426 -0.71 2.78 22.14
N LYS A 427 -1.27 2.89 23.35
CA LYS A 427 -0.90 2.04 24.49
C LYS A 427 -2.04 1.17 25.03
N LYS A 428 -3.29 1.29 24.56
CA LYS A 428 -4.45 0.86 25.37
C LYS A 428 -5.60 0.14 24.66
N GLY A 429 -5.68 0.02 23.33
CA GLY A 429 -6.71 -0.79 22.63
C GLY A 429 -7.70 0.00 21.76
N ILE A 430 -8.57 -0.71 21.02
CA ILE A 430 -9.49 -0.16 20.00
C ILE A 430 -10.93 -0.08 20.53
N TYR A 431 -11.58 1.08 20.38
CA TYR A 431 -13.03 1.22 20.60
C TYR A 431 -13.67 2.25 19.65
N GLU A 432 -14.94 2.04 19.30
CA GLU A 432 -15.73 2.87 18.37
C GLU A 432 -16.18 4.19 19.03
N VAL A 433 -15.89 5.34 18.40
CA VAL A 433 -16.52 6.64 18.73
C VAL A 433 -17.48 7.02 17.61
N ILE A 434 -18.76 7.19 17.98
CA ILE A 434 -19.87 7.50 17.07
C ILE A 434 -19.85 8.97 16.65
N SER A 435 -19.43 9.86 17.56
CA SER A 435 -19.32 11.30 17.34
C SER A 435 -18.42 11.91 18.41
N SER A 436 -17.73 13.00 18.11
CA SER A 436 -17.00 13.79 19.09
C SER A 436 -17.53 15.21 19.16
N GLN A 437 -17.61 15.78 20.37
CA GLN A 437 -18.13 17.14 20.56
C GLN A 437 -17.25 17.90 21.55
N PRO A 438 -16.99 19.20 21.34
CA PRO A 438 -16.16 19.97 22.23
C PRO A 438 -16.74 20.05 23.65
N ILE A 439 -15.87 20.02 24.66
CA ILE A 439 -16.24 20.23 26.06
C ILE A 439 -16.53 21.71 26.27
N ILE A 440 -17.79 22.03 26.55
CA ILE A 440 -18.25 23.39 26.84
C ILE A 440 -18.96 23.40 28.20
N GLY A 441 -18.48 24.21 29.15
CA GLY A 441 -19.09 24.39 30.48
C GLY A 441 -18.16 24.06 31.66
N LYS A 442 -18.72 24.07 32.88
CA LYS A 442 -17.98 23.81 34.13
C LYS A 442 -18.43 22.56 34.90
N SER A 443 -19.42 21.83 34.39
CA SER A 443 -19.94 20.62 35.07
C SER A 443 -20.22 19.49 34.10
N ARG A 444 -20.14 18.23 34.56
CA ARG A 444 -20.52 17.03 33.76
C ARG A 444 -21.89 17.17 33.12
N GLY A 445 -22.84 17.75 33.85
CA GLY A 445 -24.20 17.98 33.36
C GLY A 445 -24.25 18.97 32.20
N VAL A 446 -23.45 20.04 32.27
CA VAL A 446 -23.37 21.07 31.22
C VAL A 446 -22.64 20.53 29.98
N HIS A 447 -21.55 19.77 30.15
CA HIS A 447 -20.82 19.20 29.01
C HIS A 447 -21.71 18.28 28.17
N ARG A 448 -22.43 17.34 28.83
CA ARG A 448 -23.36 16.44 28.14
C ARG A 448 -24.50 17.18 27.45
N TYR A 449 -25.04 18.21 28.11
CA TYR A 449 -26.10 19.03 27.53
C TYR A 449 -25.62 19.72 26.24
N ASN A 450 -24.45 20.36 26.27
CA ASN A 450 -23.90 21.06 25.11
C ASN A 450 -23.47 20.08 23.98
N ALA A 451 -22.94 18.92 24.33
CA ALA A 451 -22.62 17.87 23.37
C ALA A 451 -23.88 17.32 22.68
N ASN A 452 -24.95 17.07 23.42
CA ASN A 452 -26.23 16.66 22.84
C ASN A 452 -26.86 17.75 21.97
N GLN A 453 -26.77 19.01 22.37
CA GLN A 453 -27.26 20.13 21.56
C GLN A 453 -26.50 20.26 20.24
N SER A 454 -25.18 20.12 20.28
CA SER A 454 -24.32 20.23 19.11
C SER A 454 -24.56 19.07 18.14
N LEU A 455 -24.59 17.84 18.65
CA LEU A 455 -24.91 16.66 17.84
C LEU A 455 -26.34 16.73 17.27
N LEU A 456 -27.34 17.14 18.06
CA LEU A 456 -28.71 17.26 17.55
C LEU A 456 -28.78 18.24 16.39
N LYS A 457 -28.14 19.41 16.53
CA LYS A 457 -28.09 20.42 15.48
C LYS A 457 -27.45 19.87 14.20
N GLU A 458 -26.40 19.06 14.35
CA GLU A 458 -25.72 18.38 13.24
C GLU A 458 -26.67 17.42 12.52
N LEU A 459 -27.33 16.53 13.27
CA LEU A 459 -28.28 15.55 12.73
C LEU A 459 -29.52 16.20 12.10
N GLU A 460 -29.97 17.33 12.60
CA GLU A 460 -31.07 18.10 12.01
C GLU A 460 -30.65 18.81 10.71
N SER A 461 -29.39 19.24 10.65
CA SER A 461 -28.83 19.89 9.46
C SER A 461 -28.46 18.91 8.35
N ASP A 462 -28.22 17.64 8.71
CA ASP A 462 -27.82 16.57 7.80
C ASP A 462 -28.70 15.32 8.00
N PRO A 463 -29.77 15.17 7.20
CA PRO A 463 -30.65 14.00 7.23
C PRO A 463 -29.94 12.68 6.88
N CYS A 464 -28.86 12.71 6.09
CA CYS A 464 -28.09 11.53 5.72
C CYS A 464 -27.26 11.03 6.91
N LEU A 465 -26.58 11.96 7.61
CA LEU A 465 -25.90 11.70 8.88
C LEU A 465 -26.85 11.11 9.92
N ASN A 466 -28.06 11.68 10.05
CA ASN A 466 -29.07 11.19 10.97
C ASN A 466 -29.53 9.77 10.63
N LYS A 467 -29.80 9.48 9.35
CA LYS A 467 -30.17 8.12 8.89
C LYS A 467 -29.05 7.11 9.18
N TYR A 468 -27.81 7.49 8.94
CA TYR A 468 -26.64 6.64 9.17
C TYR A 468 -26.45 6.28 10.65
N ILE A 469 -26.44 7.28 11.54
CA ILE A 469 -26.31 7.04 12.99
C ILE A 469 -27.52 6.25 13.53
N SER A 470 -28.71 6.46 12.94
CA SER A 470 -29.92 5.69 13.25
C SER A 470 -29.74 4.20 12.95
N GLN A 471 -29.11 3.85 11.82
CA GLN A 471 -28.78 2.46 11.48
C GLN A 471 -27.75 1.86 12.45
N ILE A 472 -26.67 2.59 12.78
CA ILE A 472 -25.63 2.15 13.74
C ILE A 472 -26.25 1.80 15.10
N LEU A 473 -27.20 2.62 15.56
CA LEU A 473 -27.83 2.47 16.87
C LEU A 473 -29.04 1.52 16.85
N GLY A 474 -29.47 1.09 15.66
CA GLY A 474 -30.67 0.29 15.45
C GLY A 474 -31.92 1.03 15.93
N VAL A 475 -32.04 2.30 15.61
CA VAL A 475 -33.22 3.15 15.86
C VAL A 475 -33.70 3.77 14.55
N GLU A 476 -34.95 4.21 14.49
CA GLU A 476 -35.56 4.74 13.26
C GLU A 476 -35.06 6.15 12.92
N ASP A 477 -34.99 7.04 13.93
CA ASP A 477 -34.53 8.42 13.81
C ASP A 477 -33.89 8.88 15.13
N VAL A 478 -32.57 9.06 15.13
CA VAL A 478 -31.80 9.49 16.30
C VAL A 478 -32.12 10.92 16.68
N ALA A 479 -32.21 11.84 15.73
CA ALA A 479 -32.53 13.25 16.00
C ALA A 479 -33.89 13.40 16.69
N SER A 480 -34.92 12.73 16.18
CA SER A 480 -36.25 12.71 16.81
C SER A 480 -36.22 12.08 18.21
N GLN A 481 -35.42 11.03 18.38
CA GLN A 481 -35.27 10.34 19.65
C GLN A 481 -34.44 11.14 20.68
N MET A 482 -33.53 12.01 20.25
CA MET A 482 -32.82 12.96 21.11
C MET A 482 -33.75 14.08 21.58
N LYS A 483 -34.72 14.52 20.76
CA LYS A 483 -35.71 15.55 21.11
C LYS A 483 -36.75 15.11 22.15
N SER A 484 -36.91 13.80 22.39
CA SER A 484 -37.97 13.26 23.26
C SER A 484 -37.74 13.45 24.77
N GLY A 485 -36.90 14.41 25.18
CA GLY A 485 -36.57 14.67 26.59
C GLY A 485 -37.68 15.38 27.35
N LYS A 486 -38.07 14.86 28.53
CA LYS A 486 -39.13 15.43 29.39
C LYS A 486 -38.90 16.89 29.82
N SER A 487 -37.68 17.42 29.69
CA SER A 487 -37.27 18.77 30.12
C SER A 487 -37.05 19.75 28.96
N GLY A 488 -37.41 19.40 27.72
CA GLY A 488 -37.12 20.21 26.52
C GLY A 488 -35.64 20.28 26.16
N LYS A 489 -34.80 19.47 26.82
CA LYS A 489 -33.36 19.35 26.56
C LYS A 489 -33.08 18.07 25.78
N PRO A 490 -32.15 18.09 24.80
CA PRO A 490 -31.83 16.91 24.03
C PRO A 490 -31.18 15.84 24.91
N LEU A 491 -31.72 14.64 24.78
CA LEU A 491 -31.18 13.43 25.40
C LEU A 491 -29.97 12.94 24.62
N ASN A 492 -29.17 12.07 25.24
CA ASN A 492 -28.23 11.26 24.49
C ASN A 492 -29.00 10.38 23.50
N PRO A 493 -28.42 10.02 22.34
CA PRO A 493 -28.91 8.92 21.54
C PRO A 493 -29.14 7.66 22.39
N LYS A 494 -30.13 6.83 22.02
CA LYS A 494 -30.38 5.58 22.77
C LYS A 494 -29.14 4.71 22.68
N ARG A 495 -28.91 3.94 23.75
CA ARG A 495 -27.80 3.00 23.85
C ARG A 495 -26.42 3.64 23.70
N THR A 496 -26.27 4.96 23.92
CA THR A 496 -24.97 5.63 23.94
C THR A 496 -24.68 6.32 25.27
N GLU A 497 -23.40 6.60 25.50
CA GLU A 497 -22.88 7.38 26.62
C GLU A 497 -21.74 8.29 26.16
N TRP A 498 -21.74 9.53 26.67
CA TRP A 498 -20.62 10.46 26.50
C TRP A 498 -19.49 10.07 27.45
N HIS A 499 -18.31 9.87 26.88
CA HIS A 499 -17.08 9.51 27.54
C HIS A 499 -16.13 10.72 27.59
N HIS A 500 -15.51 10.93 28.75
CA HIS A 500 -14.44 11.90 28.96
C HIS A 500 -13.09 11.19 28.76
N PRO A 501 -12.50 11.23 27.56
CA PRO A 501 -11.20 10.61 27.32
C PRO A 501 -10.12 11.28 28.17
N ILE A 502 -9.23 10.47 28.74
CA ILE A 502 -8.10 10.98 29.53
C ILE A 502 -7.03 11.65 28.65
N ASP A 503 -6.96 11.25 27.39
CA ASP A 503 -5.99 11.70 26.38
C ASP A 503 -6.50 12.85 25.50
N ASP A 504 -7.79 13.18 25.55
CA ASP A 504 -8.37 14.35 24.88
C ASP A 504 -9.20 15.22 25.84
N PRO A 505 -8.55 16.10 26.62
CA PRO A 505 -9.25 16.94 27.61
C PRO A 505 -10.18 17.99 27.00
N ARG A 506 -10.19 18.18 25.68
CA ARG A 506 -10.97 19.22 25.00
C ARG A 506 -12.25 18.69 24.38
N ASN A 507 -12.40 17.38 24.22
CA ASN A 507 -13.56 16.78 23.58
C ASN A 507 -14.23 15.69 24.42
N LEU A 508 -15.50 15.48 24.13
CA LEU A 508 -16.34 14.39 24.58
C LEU A 508 -16.50 13.38 23.45
N TYR A 509 -16.37 12.09 23.75
CA TYR A 509 -16.54 11.00 22.79
C TYR A 509 -17.88 10.30 23.02
N LEU A 510 -18.72 10.18 22.00
CA LEU A 510 -19.96 9.43 22.07
C LEU A 510 -19.69 7.97 21.77
N LEU A 511 -19.85 7.10 22.77
CA LEU A 511 -19.64 5.66 22.62
C LEU A 511 -20.97 4.93 22.71
N ARG A 512 -21.06 3.71 22.15
CA ARG A 512 -22.13 2.79 22.55
C ARG A 512 -22.00 2.51 24.05
N ARG A 513 -23.13 2.46 24.75
CA ARG A 513 -23.20 2.13 26.17
C ARG A 513 -22.64 0.74 26.45
N SER A 514 -22.85 -0.21 25.53
CA SER A 514 -22.27 -1.55 25.64
C SER A 514 -20.74 -1.49 25.65
N VAL A 515 -20.15 -0.65 24.79
CA VAL A 515 -18.71 -0.40 24.73
C VAL A 515 -18.25 0.34 25.99
N HIS A 516 -18.86 1.47 26.32
CA HIS A 516 -18.48 2.29 27.48
C HIS A 516 -18.60 1.56 28.84
N ARG A 517 -19.38 0.48 28.93
CA ARG A 517 -19.58 -0.32 30.14
C ARG A 517 -18.94 -1.70 30.08
N ASP A 518 -18.24 -2.06 29.00
CA ASP A 518 -17.62 -3.36 28.86
C ASP A 518 -16.48 -3.50 29.91
N PRO A 519 -16.53 -4.51 30.80
CA PRO A 519 -15.50 -4.75 31.82
C PRO A 519 -14.10 -4.95 31.23
N GLY A 520 -14.01 -5.57 30.04
CA GLY A 520 -12.77 -5.85 29.35
C GLY A 520 -12.08 -4.60 28.81
N ILE A 521 -12.82 -3.50 28.65
CA ILE A 521 -12.24 -2.22 28.24
C ILE A 521 -12.31 -1.13 29.30
N GLN A 522 -12.93 -1.35 30.48
CA GLN A 522 -12.98 -0.34 31.55
C GLN A 522 -11.60 0.19 31.93
N GLY A 523 -10.57 -0.67 31.99
CA GLY A 523 -9.19 -0.25 32.26
C GLY A 523 -8.53 0.54 31.13
N ILE A 524 -9.07 0.42 29.91
CA ILE A 524 -8.63 1.13 28.69
C ILE A 524 -9.22 2.54 28.68
N ILE A 525 -10.52 2.67 28.97
CA ILE A 525 -11.23 3.95 28.94
C ILE A 525 -11.16 4.74 30.26
N HIS A 526 -10.96 4.08 31.42
CA HIS A 526 -10.90 4.72 32.75
C HIS A 526 -9.66 4.26 33.56
N GLU A 527 -8.45 4.57 33.08
CA GLU A 527 -7.20 4.19 33.74
C GLU A 527 -7.14 4.67 35.21
N GLY A 528 -6.78 3.77 36.13
CA GLY A 528 -6.66 4.07 37.56
C GLY A 528 -7.97 4.26 38.32
N ASN A 529 -9.09 3.73 37.80
CA ASN A 529 -10.46 3.89 38.36
C ASN A 529 -10.93 5.35 38.46
N LYS A 530 -10.29 6.28 37.73
CA LYS A 530 -10.67 7.70 37.68
C LYS A 530 -11.09 8.04 36.25
N GLY A 531 -12.37 8.34 36.04
CA GLY A 531 -12.83 8.82 34.73
C GLY A 531 -12.20 10.17 34.38
N GLY A 532 -11.95 10.43 33.09
CA GLY A 532 -11.18 11.59 32.61
C GLY A 532 -11.67 12.95 33.12
N TYR A 533 -12.96 13.10 33.43
CA TYR A 533 -13.46 14.32 34.06
C TYR A 533 -12.79 14.65 35.40
N ALA A 534 -12.51 13.66 36.26
CA ALA A 534 -11.92 13.89 37.57
C ALA A 534 -10.46 14.36 37.48
N ASN A 535 -9.71 13.87 36.50
CA ASN A 535 -8.30 14.25 36.32
C ASN A 535 -8.14 15.70 35.84
N TYR A 536 -9.10 16.23 35.09
CA TYR A 536 -9.03 17.58 34.50
C TYR A 536 -9.87 18.65 35.20
N PHE A 537 -10.97 18.30 35.86
CA PHE A 537 -11.95 19.28 36.38
C PHE A 537 -12.25 19.15 37.88
N THR A 538 -11.55 18.27 38.61
CA THR A 538 -11.62 18.20 40.09
C THR A 538 -10.29 18.49 40.80
N GLN A 539 -9.34 19.12 40.10
CA GLN A 539 -8.19 19.79 40.73
C GLN A 539 -8.56 21.21 41.13
#